data_AF-A0A397UW01-F1
#
_entry.id   AF-A0A397UW01-F1
#
_cell.length_a   1.000
_cell.length_b   1.000
_cell.length_c   1.000
_cell.angle_alpha   90.00
_cell.angle_beta   90.00
_cell.angle_gamma   90.00
#
_symmetry.space_group_name_H-M   'P 1'
#
loop_
_entity.id
_entity.type
_entity.pdbx_description
1 polymer ?
#
loop_
_entity_poly.entity_id
_entity_poly.type
_entity_poly.pdbx_seq_one_letter_code
_entity_poly.pdbx_strand_id
1 'polypeptide(L)'
;MTEEKIHVQIYGSSVPGNIFVKQNQMSIESILNANKIPFTFIDVAADETHLKYMKRKNGGKKDMPQIFVDGEFKGTTKELEEAVEMREVKEFLGLAK
;
A
#
# COMPACT_ATOMS: atom_id res chain seq x y z
N MET A 1 -7.34 16.37 22.45
CA MET A 1 -7.08 16.61 21.02
C MET A 1 -6.38 15.37 20.51
N THR A 2 -7.12 14.41 19.94
CA THR A 2 -6.53 13.24 19.31
C THR A 2 -5.92 13.69 17.99
N GLU A 3 -4.60 13.61 17.87
CA GLU A 3 -3.96 13.65 16.54
C GLU A 3 -4.57 12.51 15.73
N GLU A 4 -5.31 12.83 14.67
CA GLU A 4 -5.69 11.82 13.67
C GLU A 4 -4.39 11.34 13.02
N LYS A 5 -3.96 10.16 13.46
CA LYS A 5 -2.72 9.54 13.01
C LYS A 5 -2.98 8.95 11.63
N ILE A 6 -2.43 9.59 10.60
CA ILE A 6 -2.50 9.11 9.22
C ILE A 6 -2.03 7.66 9.15
N HIS A 7 -2.83 6.79 8.55
CA HIS A 7 -2.62 5.35 8.58
C HIS A 7 -2.38 4.78 7.18
N VAL A 8 -1.14 4.38 6.92
CA VAL A 8 -0.74 3.67 5.68
C VAL A 8 -1.03 2.18 5.82
N GLN A 9 -1.64 1.59 4.80
CA GLN A 9 -2.02 0.19 4.73
C GLN A 9 -1.51 -0.43 3.44
N ILE A 10 -0.95 -1.64 3.53
CA ILE A 10 -0.56 -2.46 2.38
C ILE A 10 -1.63 -3.55 2.22
N TYR A 11 -2.42 -3.45 1.16
CA TYR A 11 -3.39 -4.47 0.77
C TYR A 11 -2.66 -5.51 -0.08
N GLY A 12 -2.44 -6.69 0.50
CA GLY A 12 -1.71 -7.79 -0.13
C GLY A 12 -2.39 -9.14 0.10
N SER A 13 -1.69 -10.21 -0.28
CA SER A 13 -2.17 -11.57 -0.11
C SER A 13 -1.08 -12.41 0.52
N SER A 14 -1.40 -13.12 1.60
CA SER A 14 -0.48 -14.09 2.21
C SER A 14 -0.50 -15.47 1.54
N VAL A 15 -1.36 -15.68 0.53
CA VAL A 15 -1.54 -16.98 -0.13
C VAL A 15 -0.23 -17.45 -0.74
N PRO A 16 0.27 -18.64 -0.33
CA PRO A 16 1.46 -19.23 -0.93
C PRO A 16 1.22 -19.51 -2.41
N GLY A 17 2.13 -19.04 -3.28
CA GLY A 17 2.10 -19.41 -4.71
C GLY A 17 2.45 -18.28 -5.68
N ASN A 18 2.39 -17.01 -5.25
CA ASN A 18 2.78 -15.89 -6.10
C ASN A 18 4.02 -15.16 -5.56
N ILE A 19 5.20 -15.58 -6.05
CA ILE A 19 6.50 -15.03 -5.66
C ILE A 19 6.58 -13.54 -5.99
N PHE A 20 6.01 -13.09 -7.10
CA PHE A 20 6.03 -11.68 -7.50
C PHE A 20 5.26 -10.79 -6.53
N VAL A 21 4.06 -11.20 -6.10
CA VAL A 21 3.29 -10.43 -5.10
C VAL A 21 4.06 -10.31 -3.79
N LYS A 22 4.70 -11.39 -3.33
CA LYS A 22 5.53 -11.36 -2.12
C LYS A 22 6.75 -10.45 -2.26
N GLN A 23 7.45 -10.50 -3.40
CA GLN A 23 8.59 -9.62 -3.67
C GLN A 23 8.16 -8.15 -3.68
N ASN A 24 7.08 -7.84 -4.39
CA ASN A 24 6.53 -6.50 -4.46
C ASN A 24 6.08 -6.00 -3.08
N GLN A 25 5.51 -6.87 -2.25
CA GLN A 25 5.17 -6.54 -0.86
C GLN A 25 6.41 -6.17 -0.05
N MET A 26 7.46 -7.00 -0.10
CA MET A 26 8.73 -6.70 0.60
C MET A 26 9.37 -5.40 0.09
N SER A 27 9.23 -5.08 -1.20
CA SER A 27 9.68 -3.81 -1.78
C SER A 27 8.97 -2.62 -1.12
N ILE A 28 7.62 -2.64 -1.08
CA ILE A 28 6.83 -1.59 -0.41
C ILE A 28 7.22 -1.46 1.06
N GLU A 29 7.27 -2.57 1.80
CA GLU A 29 7.62 -2.56 3.22
C GLU A 29 9.01 -1.95 3.45
N SER A 30 9.99 -2.28 2.61
CA SER A 30 11.34 -1.72 2.67
C SER A 30 11.36 -0.22 2.43
N ILE A 31 10.62 0.26 1.43
CA ILE A 31 10.51 1.68 1.09
C ILE A 31 9.86 2.47 2.25
N LEU A 32 8.77 1.97 2.81
CA LEU A 32 8.07 2.63 3.92
C LEU A 32 8.95 2.66 5.18
N ASN A 33 9.64 1.56 5.50
CA ASN A 33 10.57 1.49 6.62
C ASN A 33 11.74 2.46 6.46
N ALA A 34 12.35 2.54 5.26
CA ALA A 34 13.43 3.48 4.97
C ALA A 34 13.00 4.94 5.18
N ASN A 35 11.73 5.25 4.88
CA ASN A 35 11.12 6.56 5.08
C ASN A 35 10.54 6.80 6.49
N LYS A 36 10.67 5.82 7.40
CA LYS A 36 10.12 5.83 8.77
C LYS A 36 8.60 6.03 8.80
N ILE A 37 7.90 5.46 7.82
CA ILE A 37 6.45 5.55 7.70
C ILE A 37 5.85 4.30 8.35
N PRO A 38 5.05 4.44 9.43
CA PRO A 38 4.37 3.30 10.03
C PRO A 38 3.26 2.82 9.10
N PHE A 39 3.12 1.49 8.98
CA PHE A 39 2.11 0.87 8.14
C PHE A 39 1.53 -0.39 8.78
N THR A 40 0.40 -0.85 8.25
CA THR A 40 -0.19 -2.16 8.55
C THR A 40 -0.36 -2.98 7.28
N PHE A 41 -0.33 -4.30 7.43
CA PHE A 41 -0.63 -5.23 6.35
C PHE A 41 -2.07 -5.71 6.47
N ILE A 42 -2.81 -5.64 5.37
CA ILE A 42 -4.18 -6.12 5.24
C ILE A 42 -4.19 -7.27 4.24
N ASP A 43 -4.48 -8.48 4.74
CA ASP A 43 -4.55 -9.67 3.91
C ASP A 43 -5.93 -9.80 3.25
N VAL A 44 -6.02 -9.44 1.98
CA VAL A 44 -7.29 -9.53 1.23
C VAL A 44 -7.62 -10.95 0.76
N ALA A 45 -6.71 -11.91 0.91
CA ALA A 45 -7.01 -13.29 0.58
C ALA A 45 -7.77 -14.02 1.69
N ALA A 46 -7.56 -13.59 2.94
CA ALA A 46 -8.26 -14.13 4.11
C ALA A 46 -9.57 -13.38 4.42
N ASP A 47 -9.75 -12.16 3.89
CA ASP A 47 -10.91 -11.30 4.19
C ASP A 47 -11.60 -10.76 2.93
N GLU A 48 -12.78 -11.29 2.65
CA GLU A 48 -13.60 -10.91 1.49
C GLU A 48 -14.11 -9.46 1.57
N THR A 49 -14.28 -8.91 2.77
CA THR A 49 -14.75 -7.53 2.98
C THR A 49 -13.66 -6.56 2.52
N HIS A 50 -12.42 -6.79 2.95
CA HIS A 50 -11.28 -5.98 2.52
C HIS A 50 -11.00 -6.15 1.02
N LEU A 51 -11.17 -7.35 0.47
CA LEU A 51 -11.06 -7.58 -0.97
C LEU A 51 -12.10 -6.78 -1.77
N LYS A 52 -13.36 -6.77 -1.35
CA LYS A 52 -14.43 -5.98 -1.97
C LYS A 52 -14.16 -4.49 -1.85
N TYR A 53 -13.68 -4.04 -0.69
CA TYR A 53 -13.29 -2.66 -0.45
C TYR A 53 -12.20 -2.21 -1.42
N MET A 54 -11.10 -2.97 -1.50
CA MET A 54 -9.96 -2.72 -2.37
C MET A 54 -10.39 -2.60 -3.84
N LYS A 55 -11.16 -3.57 -4.35
CA LYS A 55 -11.64 -3.58 -5.74
C LYS A 55 -12.55 -2.40 -6.08
N ARG A 56 -13.34 -1.91 -5.11
CA ARG A 56 -14.19 -0.73 -5.30
C ARG A 56 -13.38 0.57 -5.39
N LYS A 57 -12.28 0.66 -4.64
CA LYS A 57 -11.49 1.87 -4.49
C LYS A 57 -10.33 2.00 -5.48
N ASN A 58 -9.78 0.89 -5.98
CA ASN A 58 -8.56 0.88 -6.76
C ASN A 58 -8.71 1.27 -8.24
N GLY A 59 -9.88 1.74 -8.67
CA GLY A 59 -10.12 2.18 -10.04
C GLY A 59 -9.93 1.08 -11.10
N GLY A 60 -10.02 -0.20 -10.73
CA GLY A 60 -9.85 -1.34 -11.64
C GLY A 60 -8.40 -1.82 -11.80
N LYS A 61 -7.44 -1.26 -11.04
CA LYS A 61 -6.05 -1.73 -11.02
C LYS A 61 -5.99 -3.18 -10.53
N LYS A 62 -5.22 -4.01 -11.23
CA LYS A 62 -5.08 -5.45 -10.94
C LYS A 62 -3.76 -5.82 -10.28
N ASP A 63 -2.78 -4.93 -10.36
CA ASP A 63 -1.47 -5.14 -9.76
C ASP A 63 -1.60 -5.22 -8.25
N MET A 64 -0.90 -6.18 -7.66
CA MET A 64 -0.84 -6.43 -6.24
C MET A 64 0.62 -6.47 -5.80
N PRO A 65 0.93 -6.04 -4.57
CA PRO A 65 0.03 -5.39 -3.61
C PRO A 65 -0.31 -3.94 -3.95
N GLN A 66 -1.27 -3.38 -3.20
CA GLN A 66 -1.80 -2.02 -3.35
C GLN A 66 -1.63 -1.21 -2.06
N ILE A 67 -1.42 0.09 -2.19
CA ILE A 67 -1.14 1.00 -1.08
C ILE A 67 -2.35 1.88 -0.84
N PHE A 68 -2.76 1.97 0.41
CA PHE A 68 -3.87 2.79 0.86
C PHE A 68 -3.41 3.71 1.99
N VAL A 69 -4.00 4.91 2.06
CA VAL A 69 -3.76 5.86 3.16
C VAL A 69 -5.11 6.39 3.60
N ASP A 70 -5.43 6.22 4.89
CA ASP A 70 -6.73 6.58 5.48
C ASP A 70 -7.93 6.04 4.70
N GLY A 71 -7.77 4.82 4.16
CA GLY A 71 -8.79 4.13 3.37
C GLY A 71 -8.83 4.53 1.89
N GLU A 72 -8.08 5.53 1.44
CA GLU A 72 -8.04 5.90 0.02
C GLU A 72 -6.89 5.22 -0.72
N PHE A 73 -7.18 4.75 -1.94
CA PHE A 73 -6.19 4.13 -2.81
C PHE A 73 -5.15 5.18 -3.24
N LYS A 74 -3.87 4.86 -3.09
CA LYS A 74 -2.75 5.72 -3.53
C LYS A 74 -2.05 5.18 -4.75
N GLY A 75 -1.87 3.87 -4.84
CA GLY A 75 -1.26 3.27 -6.01
C GLY A 75 -0.74 1.86 -5.77
N THR A 76 0.02 1.40 -6.75
CA THR A 76 0.65 0.09 -6.84
C THR A 76 2.13 0.16 -6.44
N THR A 77 2.80 -0.99 -6.32
CA THR A 77 4.25 -1.05 -6.09
C THR A 77 5.04 -0.24 -7.12
N LYS A 78 4.68 -0.34 -8.40
CA LYS A 78 5.38 0.37 -9.48
C LYS A 78 5.26 1.88 -9.33
N GLU A 79 4.06 2.39 -9.06
CA GLU A 79 3.82 3.83 -8.85
C GLU A 79 4.58 4.35 -7.61
N LEU A 80 4.74 3.51 -6.57
CA LEU A 80 5.58 3.86 -5.42
C LEU A 80 7.08 3.89 -5.77
N GLU A 81 7.56 2.94 -6.58
CA GLU A 81 8.96 2.91 -7.06
C GLU A 81 9.27 4.16 -7.90
N GLU A 82 8.35 4.56 -8.78
CA GLU A 82 8.45 5.84 -9.52
C GLU A 82 8.54 7.04 -8.56
N ALA A 83 7.73 7.06 -7.49
CA ALA A 83 7.82 8.11 -6.46
C ALA A 83 9.15 8.09 -5.69
N VAL A 84 9.77 6.92 -5.49
CA VAL A 84 11.12 6.81 -4.90
C VAL A 84 12.16 7.45 -5.83
N GLU A 85 12.10 7.18 -7.13
CA GLU A 85 13.01 7.76 -8.12
C GLU A 85 12.91 9.30 -8.15
N MET A 86 11.69 9.82 -8.02
CA MET A 86 11.42 11.26 -7.97
C MET A 86 11.68 11.89 -6.60
N ARG A 87 11.98 11.09 -5.57
CA ARG A 87 12.10 11.51 -4.15
C ARG A 87 10.81 12.14 -3.58
N GLU A 88 9.67 11.69 -4.07
CA GLU A 88 8.33 12.21 -3.77
C GLU A 88 7.48 11.19 -2.99
N VAL A 89 8.11 10.27 -2.25
CA VAL A 89 7.40 9.19 -1.55
C VAL A 89 6.33 9.72 -0.60
N LYS A 90 6.61 10.80 0.14
CA LYS A 90 5.64 11.36 1.09
C LYS A 90 4.50 12.07 0.36
N GLU A 91 4.80 12.78 -0.71
CA GLU A 91 3.86 13.48 -1.57
C GLU A 91 2.90 12.49 -2.23
N PHE A 92 3.44 11.41 -2.81
CA PHE A 92 2.68 10.29 -3.38
C PHE A 92 1.70 9.69 -2.37
N LEU A 93 2.14 9.49 -1.13
CA LEU A 93 1.30 8.99 -0.05
C LEU A 93 0.33 10.06 0.52
N GLY A 94 0.47 11.33 0.14
CA GLY A 94 -0.30 12.44 0.68
C GLY A 94 0.09 12.82 2.12
N LEU A 95 1.33 12.55 2.52
CA LEU A 95 1.91 12.82 3.84
C LEU A 95 2.75 14.10 3.89
N ALA A 96 3.05 14.70 2.74
CA ALA A 96 3.74 15.98 2.67
C ALA A 96 2.80 17.09 3.18
N LYS A 97 3.27 17.86 4.16
CA LYS A 97 2.66 19.09 4.66
C LYS A 97 3.60 20.26 4.41
#